data_AF-A0A183DCT3-F1
#
_entry.id   AF-A0A183DCT3-F1
#
_cell.length_a   1.000
_cell.length_b   1.000
_cell.length_c   1.000
_cell.angle_alpha   90.00
_cell.angle_beta   90.00
_cell.angle_gamma   90.00
#
_symmetry.space_group_name_H-M   'P 1'
#
loop_
_entity.id
_entity.type
_entity.pdbx_description
1 polymer ?
#
loop_
_entity_poly.entity_id
_entity_poly.type
_entity_poly.pdbx_seq_one_letter_code
_entity_poly.pdbx_strand_id
1 'polypeptide(L)'
;MLRGNHESADINQMYGFQMELDRRFPERGEGLKLWNAFNDTFACMPLAAIIHYRILCMHGGIGPELKSLDDIRKMIMNGYGFFCKRRLVSVFSAPRYLQNKNNKCAIMQVEKDLRVGFILLCPVTPETQGKHFFF
;
A
#
# COMPACT_ATOMS: atom_id res chain seq x y z
N MET A 1 -10.26 5.38 -1.60
CA MET A 1 -9.00 5.52 -0.84
C MET A 1 -9.33 5.31 0.62
N LEU A 2 -8.58 4.46 1.31
CA LEU A 2 -8.69 4.26 2.76
C LEU A 2 -7.52 4.93 3.45
N ARG A 3 -7.73 5.40 4.68
CA ARG A 3 -6.67 6.00 5.49
C ARG A 3 -5.70 4.93 5.97
N GLY A 4 -4.40 5.15 5.75
CA GLY A 4 -3.34 4.36 6.34
C GLY A 4 -2.62 5.08 7.47
N ASN A 5 -1.60 4.42 8.04
CA ASN A 5 -0.82 4.99 9.13
C ASN A 5 0.07 6.16 8.66
N HIS A 6 0.49 6.15 7.40
CA HIS A 6 1.27 7.24 6.78
C HIS A 6 0.39 8.45 6.44
N GLU A 7 -0.93 8.36 6.52
CA GLU A 7 -1.87 9.48 6.40
C GLU A 7 -2.19 10.06 7.80
N SER A 8 -1.16 10.16 8.66
CA SER A 8 -1.21 10.82 9.97
C SER A 8 -0.04 11.79 10.11
N ALA A 9 -0.26 12.92 10.77
CA ALA A 9 0.71 14.01 10.86
C ALA A 9 2.06 13.55 11.43
N ASP A 10 2.04 12.83 12.56
CA ASP A 10 3.26 12.36 13.23
C ASP A 10 4.11 11.45 12.32
N ILE A 11 3.46 10.51 11.63
CA ILE A 11 4.15 9.55 10.76
C ILE A 11 4.63 10.24 9.49
N ASN A 12 3.79 11.03 8.83
CA ASN A 12 4.17 11.64 7.56
C ASN A 12 5.23 12.74 7.72
N GLN A 13 5.25 13.43 8.86
CA GLN A 13 6.33 14.34 9.23
C GLN A 13 7.64 13.57 9.42
N MET A 14 7.61 12.49 10.22
CA MET A 14 8.79 11.70 10.54
C MET A 14 9.39 10.99 9.31
N TYR A 15 8.55 10.49 8.40
CA TYR A 15 8.97 9.71 7.23
C TYR A 15 9.06 10.52 5.94
N GLY A 16 9.16 11.85 6.05
CA GLY A 16 9.67 12.72 4.99
C GLY A 16 8.64 13.33 4.04
N PHE A 17 7.34 13.12 4.25
CA PHE A 17 6.30 13.75 3.41
C PHE A 17 6.31 15.27 3.58
N GLN A 18 6.42 15.78 4.80
CA GLN A 18 6.53 17.23 5.05
C GLN A 18 7.77 17.82 4.37
N MET A 19 8.93 17.17 4.56
CA MET A 19 10.18 17.59 3.95
C MET A 19 10.11 17.61 2.42
N GLU A 20 9.42 16.64 1.81
CA GLU A 20 9.22 16.60 0.36
C GLU A 20 8.37 17.78 -0.13
N LEU A 21 7.33 18.17 0.62
CA LEU A 21 6.52 19.34 0.30
C LEU A 21 7.33 20.63 0.44
N ASP A 22 8.07 20.81 1.52
CA ASP A 22 8.94 21.99 1.68
C ASP A 22 10.02 22.07 0.60
N ARG A 23 10.58 20.93 0.17
CA ARG A 23 11.56 20.87 -0.92
C ARG A 23 10.97 21.23 -2.28
N ARG A 24 9.74 20.79 -2.57
CA ARG A 24 9.08 21.04 -3.86
C ARG A 24 8.41 22.41 -3.93
N PHE A 25 7.98 22.96 -2.79
CA PHE A 25 7.27 24.24 -2.68
C PHE A 25 7.99 25.14 -1.64
N PRO A 26 9.22 25.61 -1.96
CA PRO A 26 10.08 26.32 -1.00
C PRO A 26 9.64 27.76 -0.74
N GLU A 27 8.72 28.29 -1.53
CA GLU A 27 8.32 29.70 -1.45
C GLU A 27 7.44 29.95 -0.23
N ARG A 28 7.79 30.98 0.57
CA ARG A 28 6.91 31.63 1.56
C ARG A 28 6.11 30.69 2.49
N GLY A 29 6.69 29.55 2.86
CA GLY A 29 6.05 28.56 3.74
C GLY A 29 4.89 27.80 3.10
N GLU A 30 4.82 27.74 1.77
CA GLU A 30 3.79 27.00 1.04
C GLU A 30 3.83 25.50 1.32
N GLY A 31 5.01 24.90 1.46
CA GLY A 31 5.15 23.50 1.86
C GLY A 31 4.40 23.17 3.17
N LEU A 32 4.58 23.98 4.21
CA LEU A 32 3.86 23.85 5.47
C LEU A 32 2.34 24.04 5.31
N LYS A 33 1.90 25.01 4.50
CA LYS A 33 0.46 25.22 4.24
C LYS A 33 -0.16 24.02 3.53
N LEU A 34 0.52 23.49 2.53
CA LEU A 34 0.10 22.27 1.82
C LEU A 34 0.09 21.07 2.76
N TRP A 35 1.12 20.91 3.58
CA TRP A 35 1.19 19.83 4.55
C TRP A 35 0.01 19.86 5.53
N ASN A 36 -0.36 21.04 6.05
CA ASN A 36 -1.56 21.20 6.88
C ASN A 36 -2.83 20.81 6.12
N ALA A 37 -3.02 21.31 4.89
CA ALA A 37 -4.20 20.99 4.07
C ALA A 37 -4.30 19.49 3.71
N PHE A 38 -3.18 18.82 3.46
CA PHE A 38 -3.14 17.36 3.28
C PHE A 38 -3.56 16.64 4.56
N ASN A 39 -3.07 17.07 5.73
CA ASN A 39 -3.46 16.44 7.00
C ASN A 39 -4.95 16.64 7.34
N ASP A 40 -5.52 17.81 7.02
CA ASP A 40 -6.96 18.04 7.13
C ASP A 40 -7.73 17.06 6.22
N THR A 41 -7.25 16.87 4.99
CA THR A 41 -7.83 15.91 4.05
C THR A 41 -7.70 14.47 4.56
N PHE A 42 -6.53 14.09 5.07
CA PHE A 42 -6.28 12.76 5.64
C PHE A 42 -7.14 12.47 6.86
N ALA A 43 -7.44 13.48 7.68
CA ALA A 43 -8.33 13.36 8.82
C ALA A 43 -9.76 12.97 8.40
N CYS A 44 -10.18 13.36 7.19
CA CYS A 44 -11.49 13.04 6.63
C CYS A 44 -11.54 11.70 5.86
N MET A 45 -10.42 11.00 5.69
CA MET A 45 -10.39 9.76 4.93
C MET A 45 -11.08 8.60 5.69
N PRO A 46 -11.83 7.73 4.99
CA PRO A 46 -12.47 6.58 5.62
C PRO A 46 -11.44 5.54 6.09
N LEU A 47 -11.67 4.96 7.27
CA LEU A 47 -10.76 3.96 7.86
C LEU A 47 -10.93 2.56 7.26
N ALA A 48 -12.13 2.25 6.78
CA ALA A 48 -12.47 0.96 6.20
C ALA A 48 -13.55 1.10 5.12
N ALA A 49 -13.64 0.10 4.25
CA ALA A 49 -14.72 -0.07 3.30
C ALA A 49 -15.21 -1.52 3.32
N ILE A 50 -16.47 -1.73 2.97
CA ILE A 50 -17.03 -3.07 2.82
C ILE A 50 -17.53 -3.23 1.38
N ILE A 51 -16.99 -4.20 0.66
CA ILE A 51 -17.40 -4.55 -0.70
C ILE A 51 -18.54 -5.57 -0.61
N HIS A 52 -19.69 -5.23 -1.18
CA HIS A 52 -20.90 -6.08 -1.25
C HIS A 52 -21.27 -6.74 0.09
N TYR A 53 -21.06 -6.07 1.22
CA TYR A 53 -21.34 -6.61 2.57
C TYR A 53 -20.59 -7.90 2.93
N ARG A 54 -19.52 -8.25 2.19
CA ARG A 54 -18.81 -9.53 2.35
C ARG A 54 -17.31 -9.36 2.60
N ILE A 55 -16.68 -8.37 1.98
CA ILE A 55 -15.22 -8.19 2.06
C ILE A 55 -14.94 -6.86 2.77
N LEU A 56 -14.38 -6.94 3.98
CA LEU A 56 -13.89 -5.78 4.73
C LEU A 56 -12.47 -5.43 4.25
N CYS A 57 -12.26 -4.17 3.89
CA CYS A 57 -10.96 -3.63 3.49
C CYS A 57 -10.53 -2.54 4.48
N MET A 58 -9.28 -2.56 4.91
CA MET A 58 -8.64 -1.56 5.77
C MET A 58 -7.12 -1.58 5.53
N HIS A 59 -6.42 -0.50 5.87
CA HIS A 59 -4.95 -0.42 5.70
C HIS A 59 -4.18 -1.32 6.68
N GLY A 60 -4.74 -1.55 7.87
CA GLY A 60 -4.09 -2.35 8.91
C GLY A 60 -4.12 -3.87 8.66
N GLY A 61 -3.39 -4.59 9.50
CA GLY A 61 -3.53 -6.03 9.72
C GLY A 61 -2.21 -6.79 9.85
N ILE A 62 -1.96 -7.40 11.01
CA ILE A 62 -1.02 -8.53 11.15
C ILE A 62 -1.82 -9.64 11.83
N GLY A 63 -2.23 -10.64 11.05
CA GLY A 63 -3.15 -11.69 11.49
C GLY A 63 -2.52 -12.69 12.48
N PRO A 64 -3.34 -13.40 13.28
CA PRO A 64 -2.87 -14.28 14.37
C PRO A 64 -2.16 -15.57 13.92
N GLU A 65 -2.08 -15.86 12.62
CA GLU A 65 -1.45 -17.08 12.07
C GLU A 65 -0.06 -16.85 11.48
N LEU A 66 0.57 -15.71 11.77
CA LEU A 66 1.97 -15.48 11.44
C LEU A 66 2.86 -16.34 12.34
N LYS A 67 3.33 -17.47 11.80
CA LYS A 67 4.13 -18.45 12.54
C LYS A 67 5.62 -18.11 12.52
N SER A 68 6.04 -17.29 11.57
CA SER A 68 7.45 -16.92 11.40
C SER A 68 7.63 -15.58 10.66
N LEU A 69 8.81 -14.98 10.81
CA LEU A 69 9.24 -13.84 10.00
C LEU A 69 9.33 -14.18 8.49
N ASP A 70 9.49 -15.45 8.15
CA ASP A 70 9.55 -15.89 6.75
C ASP A 70 8.21 -15.76 6.04
N ASP A 71 7.10 -15.90 6.77
CA ASP A 71 5.76 -15.71 6.23
C ASP A 71 5.54 -14.24 5.82
N ILE A 72 6.06 -13.29 6.63
CA ILE A 72 6.07 -11.86 6.29
C ILE A 72 6.97 -11.61 5.07
N ARG A 73 8.18 -12.19 5.06
CA ARG A 73 9.12 -12.02 3.94
C ARG A 73 8.52 -12.52 2.62
N LYS A 74 7.89 -13.70 2.61
CA LYS A 74 7.25 -14.28 1.42
C LYS A 74 6.10 -13.40 0.91
N MET A 75 5.27 -12.88 1.81
CA MET A 75 4.18 -11.96 1.46
C MET A 75 4.72 -10.70 0.78
N ILE A 76 5.74 -10.07 1.37
CA ILE A 76 6.37 -8.88 0.78
C ILE A 76 6.88 -9.21 -0.62
N MET A 77 7.61 -10.32 -0.79
CA MET A 77 8.19 -10.70 -2.09
C MET A 77 7.16 -10.96 -3.19
N ASN A 78 6.00 -11.55 -2.86
CA ASN A 78 4.96 -11.89 -3.83
C ASN A 78 3.94 -10.78 -4.06
N GLY A 79 3.94 -9.75 -3.23
CA GLY A 79 2.96 -8.66 -3.27
C GLY A 79 1.60 -9.01 -2.64
N TYR A 80 1.34 -10.27 -2.26
CA TYR A 80 0.15 -10.64 -1.49
C TYR A 80 0.38 -11.92 -0.67
N GLY A 81 -0.50 -12.17 0.30
CA GLY A 81 -0.50 -13.41 1.09
C GLY A 81 -1.88 -13.71 1.68
N PHE A 82 -2.28 -14.99 1.63
CA PHE A 82 -3.50 -15.47 2.29
C PHE A 82 -3.18 -16.03 3.68
N PHE A 83 -4.06 -15.75 4.64
CA PHE A 83 -3.96 -16.18 6.04
C PHE A 83 -5.32 -16.66 6.55
N CYS A 84 -5.34 -17.29 7.74
CA CYS A 84 -6.56 -17.70 8.42
C CYS A 84 -7.48 -18.55 7.52
N LYS A 85 -6.93 -19.59 6.89
CA LYS A 85 -7.62 -20.44 5.93
C LYS A 85 -8.28 -19.64 4.78
N ARG A 86 -7.53 -18.68 4.21
CA ARG A 86 -7.94 -17.79 3.10
C ARG A 86 -9.05 -16.81 3.43
N ARG A 87 -9.33 -16.57 4.72
CA ARG A 87 -10.31 -15.55 5.16
C ARG A 87 -9.71 -14.16 5.32
N LEU A 88 -8.38 -14.07 5.36
CA LEU A 88 -7.65 -12.82 5.37
C LEU A 88 -6.68 -12.82 4.19
N VAL A 89 -6.59 -11.70 3.49
CA VAL A 89 -5.58 -11.45 2.48
C VAL A 89 -4.90 -10.13 2.77
N SER A 90 -3.57 -10.15 2.77
CA SER A 90 -2.76 -8.93 2.75
C SER A 90 -2.30 -8.68 1.32
N VAL A 91 -2.40 -7.43 0.86
CA VAL A 91 -2.01 -7.00 -0.48
C VAL A 91 -1.03 -5.85 -0.33
N PHE A 92 0.04 -5.89 -1.12
CA PHE A 92 1.12 -4.92 -1.10
C PHE A 92 1.39 -4.43 -2.52
N SER A 93 1.16 -3.14 -2.74
CA SER A 93 1.11 -2.56 -4.08
C SER A 93 2.34 -1.69 -4.43
N ALA A 94 3.41 -1.74 -3.63
CA ALA A 94 4.67 -1.04 -3.90
C ALA A 94 5.77 -2.03 -4.34
N PRO A 95 6.14 -2.09 -5.64
CA PRO A 95 7.25 -2.92 -6.09
C PRO A 95 8.57 -2.32 -5.63
N ARG A 96 9.59 -3.17 -5.37
CA ARG A 96 10.92 -2.73 -4.89
C ARG A 96 10.86 -1.76 -3.69
N TYR A 97 9.96 -2.03 -2.76
CA TYR A 97 9.77 -1.21 -1.55
C TYR A 97 11.03 -1.12 -0.69
N LEU A 98 11.77 -2.23 -0.60
CA LEU A 98 13.15 -2.19 -0.13
C LEU A 98 14.05 -2.14 -1.37
N GLN A 99 14.85 -1.09 -1.52
CA GLN A 99 15.67 -0.83 -2.72
C GLN A 99 16.54 -2.04 -3.12
N ASN A 100 16.93 -2.87 -2.15
CA ASN A 100 17.75 -4.07 -2.33
C ASN A 100 16.92 -5.36 -2.56
N LYS A 101 15.61 -5.28 -2.72
CA LYS A 101 14.72 -6.44 -2.90
C LYS A 101 13.83 -6.26 -4.13
N ASN A 102 13.77 -7.30 -4.96
CA ASN A 102 12.88 -7.35 -6.13
C ASN A 102 11.49 -7.86 -5.76
N ASN A 103 10.87 -7.26 -4.74
CA ASN A 103 9.52 -7.64 -4.38
C ASN A 103 8.54 -7.20 -5.48
N LYS A 104 7.61 -8.09 -5.81
CA LYS A 104 6.50 -7.80 -6.72
C LYS A 104 5.47 -6.93 -6.00
N CYS A 105 4.62 -6.29 -6.78
CA CYS A 105 3.41 -5.69 -6.26
C CYS A 105 2.19 -6.46 -6.76
N ALA A 106 1.13 -6.48 -5.96
CA ALA A 106 -0.13 -7.08 -6.35
C ALA A 106 -1.26 -6.05 -6.30
N ILE A 107 -2.23 -6.23 -7.19
CA ILE A 107 -3.53 -5.57 -7.17
C ILE A 107 -4.56 -6.67 -7.07
N MET A 108 -5.42 -6.61 -6.06
CA MET A 108 -6.52 -7.55 -5.91
C MET A 108 -7.73 -7.04 -6.73
N GLN A 109 -8.21 -7.88 -7.64
CA GLN A 109 -9.41 -7.63 -8.42
C GLN A 109 -10.58 -8.41 -7.80
N VAL A 110 -11.72 -7.73 -7.63
CA VAL A 110 -12.95 -8.34 -7.14
C VAL A 110 -13.99 -8.23 -8.24
N GLU A 111 -14.43 -9.38 -8.76
CA GLU A 111 -15.46 -9.48 -9.78
C GLU A 111 -16.87 -9.21 -9.19
N LYS A 112 -17.85 -8.99 -10.07
CA LYS A 112 -19.26 -8.75 -9.66
C LYS A 112 -19.85 -9.91 -8.85
N ASP A 113 -19.40 -11.14 -9.10
CA ASP A 113 -19.80 -12.35 -8.39
C ASP A 113 -18.91 -12.64 -7.15
N LEU A 114 -18.09 -11.67 -6.74
CA LEU A 114 -17.16 -11.74 -5.62
C LEU A 114 -16.02 -12.74 -5.79
N ARG A 115 -15.76 -13.24 -7.01
CA ARG A 115 -14.49 -13.92 -7.28
C ARG A 115 -13.34 -12.93 -7.14
N VAL A 116 -12.28 -13.39 -6.48
CA VAL A 116 -11.08 -12.60 -6.22
C VAL A 116 -9.93 -13.11 -7.08
N GLY A 117 -9.33 -12.22 -7.86
CA GLY A 117 -8.11 -12.44 -8.64
C GLY A 117 -6.99 -11.49 -8.23
N PHE A 118 -5.77 -11.73 -8.71
CA PHE A 118 -4.61 -10.86 -8.46
C PHE A 118 -3.89 -10.56 -9.77
N ILE A 119 -3.64 -9.28 -10.01
CA ILE A 119 -2.72 -8.81 -11.04
C ILE A 119 -1.38 -8.55 -10.37
N LEU A 120 -0.32 -9.18 -10.87
CA LEU A 120 1.03 -9.00 -10.35
C LEU A 120 1.83 -8.09 -11.28
N LEU A 121 2.42 -7.03 -10.73
CA LEU A 121 3.36 -6.19 -11.45
C LEU A 121 4.76 -6.41 -10.87
N CYS A 122 5.70 -6.75 -11.75
CA CYS A 122 7.10 -6.90 -11.40
C CYS A 122 7.80 -5.54 -11.49
N PRO A 123 8.83 -5.28 -10.65
CA PRO A 123 9.67 -4.10 -10.81
C PRO A 123 10.26 -4.06 -12.22
N VAL A 124 10.24 -2.90 -12.86
CA VAL A 124 10.97 -2.68 -14.11
C VAL A 124 12.47 -2.75 -13.79
N THR A 125 13.14 -3.70 -14.41
CA THR A 125 14.59 -3.83 -14.46
C THR A 125 15.08 -3.28 -15.81
N PRO A 126 16.37 -2.94 -15.97
CA PRO A 126 16.93 -2.57 -17.26
C PRO A 126 16.59 -3.58 -18.39
N GLU A 127 16.47 -4.87 -18.06
CA GLU A 127 16.16 -5.96 -18.99
C GLU A 127 14.65 -6.08 -19.35
N THR A 128 13.78 -5.52 -18.51
CA THR A 128 12.31 -5.59 -18.65
C THR A 128 11.68 -4.25 -19.00
N GLN A 129 12.48 -3.18 -19.12
CA GLN A 129 12.05 -1.87 -19.59
C GLN A 129 11.42 -1.96 -20.98
N GLY A 130 10.16 -1.51 -21.11
CA GLY A 130 9.40 -1.53 -22.36
C GLY A 130 8.70 -2.85 -22.69
N LYS A 131 8.73 -3.87 -21.82
CA LYS A 131 8.01 -5.14 -22.02
C LYS A 131 6.77 -5.22 -21.13
N HIS A 132 5.59 -5.26 -21.75
CA HIS A 132 4.33 -5.49 -21.05
C HIS A 132 4.17 -6.99 -20.75
N PHE A 133 4.19 -7.35 -19.46
CA PHE A 133 3.85 -8.69 -19.02
C PHE A 133 2.46 -8.66 -18.38
N PHE A 134 1.45 -9.09 -19.13
CA PHE A 134 0.15 -9.46 -18.58
C PHE A 134 0.22 -10.97 -18.29
N PHE A 135 0.17 -11.34 -17.01
CA PHE A 135 0.02 -12.73 -16.57
C PHE A 135 -1.42 -12.95 -16.12
#